data_AF-A0A256W3D4-F1
#
_entry.id   AF-A0A256W3D4-F1
#
_cell.length_a   1.000
_cell.length_b   1.000
_cell.length_c   1.000
_cell.angle_alpha   90.00
_cell.angle_beta   90.00
_cell.angle_gamma   90.00
#
_symmetry.space_group_name_H-M   'P 1'
#
loop_
_entity.id
_entity.type
_entity.pdbx_description
1 polymer ?
#
loop_
_entity_poly.entity_id
_entity_poly.type
_entity_poly.pdbx_seq_one_letter_code
_entity_poly.pdbx_strand_id
1 'polypeptide(L)' 'TLARDLVHFKERGYEAQYVQPVDMFPMTAHVEAVSLLVKE' A
#
# COMPACT_ATOMS: atom_id res chain seq x y z
N THR A 1 -2.15 -8.66 -3.93
CA THR A 1 -1.62 -8.27 -2.60
C THR A 1 -0.96 -6.94 -2.79
N LEU A 2 -1.02 -6.06 -1.78
CA LEU A 2 -0.61 -4.65 -1.93
C LEU A 2 0.70 -4.49 -2.71
N ALA A 3 1.78 -5.19 -2.31
CA ALA A 3 3.06 -5.12 -3.00
C ALA A 3 3.02 -5.50 -4.49
N ARG A 4 2.30 -6.58 -4.87
CA ARG A 4 2.15 -6.98 -6.28
C ARG A 4 1.42 -5.90 -7.07
N ASP A 5 0.37 -5.34 -6.47
CA ASP A 5 -0.50 -4.40 -7.15
C ASP A 5 0.20 -3.03 -7.30
N LEU A 6 1.05 -2.64 -6.35
CA LEU A 6 1.90 -1.44 -6.45
C LEU A 6 2.87 -1.50 -7.65
N VAL A 7 3.42 -2.67 -7.99
CA VAL A 7 4.27 -2.82 -9.20
C VAL A 7 3.47 -2.51 -10.46
N HIS A 8 2.25 -3.04 -10.56
CA HIS A 8 1.38 -2.78 -11.71
C HIS A 8 0.91 -1.32 -11.80
N PHE A 9 0.72 -0.65 -10.66
CA PHE A 9 0.40 0.77 -10.64
C PHE A 9 1.60 1.63 -11.07
N LYS A 10 2.81 1.24 -10.68
CA LYS A 10 4.05 1.89 -11.11
C LYS A 10 4.23 1.84 -12.63
N GLU A 11 3.97 0.69 -13.26
CA GLU A 11 3.99 0.54 -14.72
C GLU A 11 2.98 1.46 -15.44
N ARG A 12 1.95 1.91 -14.75
CA ARG A 12 0.88 2.81 -15.27
C ARG A 12 1.09 4.28 -14.88
N GLY A 13 2.25 4.63 -14.35
CA GLY A 13 2.64 5.99 -13.99
C GLY A 13 2.15 6.47 -12.62
N TYR A 14 1.71 5.56 -11.74
CA TYR A 14 1.40 5.91 -10.35
C TYR A 14 2.58 5.58 -9.44
N GLU A 15 2.97 6.52 -8.59
CA GLU A 15 4.00 6.31 -7.58
C GLU A 15 3.39 6.22 -6.18
N ALA A 16 3.84 5.23 -5.41
CA ALA A 16 3.50 5.08 -4.00
C ALA A 16 4.37 6.01 -3.15
N GLN A 17 3.85 7.17 -2.78
CA GLN A 17 4.61 8.18 -2.04
C GLN A 17 4.66 7.90 -0.54
N TYR A 18 3.62 7.27 0.01
CA TYR A 18 3.52 7.01 1.43
C TYR A 18 2.72 5.74 1.72
N VAL A 19 3.12 5.00 2.76
CA VAL A 19 2.41 3.81 3.24
C VAL A 19 2.33 3.86 4.76
N GLN A 20 1.12 3.79 5.31
CA GLN A 20 0.87 3.71 6.74
C GLN A 20 0.34 2.32 7.10
N PRO A 21 1.07 1.52 7.90
CA PRO A 21 0.49 0.32 8.50
C PRO A 21 -0.51 0.69 9.59
N VAL A 22 -1.63 -0.03 9.69
CA VAL A 22 -2.67 0.18 10.69
C VAL A 22 -2.95 -1.14 11.40
N ASP A 23 -2.83 -1.13 12.73
CA ASP A 23 -3.24 -2.26 13.56
C ASP A 23 -4.76 -2.23 13.77
N MET A 24 -5.49 -2.80 12.81
CA MET A 24 -6.93 -2.98 12.91
C MET A 24 -7.33 -4.20 13.76
N PHE A 25 -6.37 -5.10 14.06
CA PHE A 25 -6.60 -6.36 14.76
C PHE A 25 -5.52 -6.60 15.81
N PRO A 26 -5.60 -5.91 16.96
CA PRO A 26 -4.56 -5.97 17.98
C PRO A 26 -4.30 -7.38 18.48
N MET A 27 -3.03 -7.67 18.78
CA MET A 27 -2.53 -8.97 19.26
C MET A 27 -2.73 -10.13 18.26
N THR A 28 -2.95 -9.83 16.98
CA THR A 28 -2.94 -10.82 15.90
C THR A 28 -1.76 -10.58 14.95
N ALA A 29 -1.53 -11.51 14.01
CA ALA A 29 -0.51 -11.35 12.99
C ALA A 29 -0.97 -10.55 11.76
N HIS A 30 -2.22 -10.09 11.72
CA HIS A 30 -2.76 -9.36 10.57
C HIS A 30 -2.16 -7.96 10.50
N VAL A 31 -1.84 -7.52 9.29
CA VAL A 31 -1.34 -6.17 9.03
C VAL A 31 -2.19 -5.57 7.92
N GLU A 32 -2.90 -4.51 8.27
CA GLU A 32 -3.57 -3.65 7.29
C GLU A 32 -2.65 -2.47 6.96
N ALA A 33 -2.75 -1.95 5.73
CA ALA A 33 -1.95 -0.81 5.32
C ALA A 33 -2.71 0.07 4.33
N VAL A 34 -2.50 1.38 4.45
CA VAL A 34 -3.04 2.39 3.54
C VAL A 34 -1.88 3.01 2.76
N SER A 35 -1.98 3.02 1.43
CA SER A 35 -0.96 3.62 0.56
C SER A 35 -1.52 4.83 -0.19
N LEU A 36 -0.74 5.91 -0.24
CA LEU A 36 -1.00 7.07 -1.09
C LEU A 36 -0.33 6.87 -2.46
N LEU A 37 -1.15 6.85 -3.52
CA LEU A 37 -0.68 6.79 -4.90
C LEU A 37 -0.91 8.15 -5.58
N VAL A 38 0.15 8.70 -6.18
CA VAL A 38 0.10 9.95 -6.94
C VAL A 38 0.49 9.64 -8.38
N LYS A 39 -0.23 10.24 -9.34
CA LYS A 39 0.10 10.17 -10.76
C LYS A 39 0.64 11.52 -11.19
N GLU A 40 1.79 11.51 -11.85
CA GLU A 40 2.30 12.69 -12.56
C GLU A 40 1.56 12.92 -13.89
#